data_AF-A0A183HUB5-F1
#
_entry.id   AF-A0A183HUB5-F1
#
_cell.length_a   1.000
_cell.length_b   1.000
_cell.length_c   1.000
_cell.angle_alpha   90.00
_cell.angle_beta   90.00
_cell.angle_gamma   90.00
#
_symmetry.space_group_name_H-M   'P 1'
#
loop_
_entity.id
_entity.type
_entity.pdbx_description
1 polymer ?
#
loop_
_entity_poly.entity_id
_entity_poly.type
_entity_poly.pdbx_seq_one_letter_code
_entity_poly.pdbx_strand_id
1 'polypeptide(L)'
;MGVLKGFTIMQRALSSRYNASLLTVMDDKTKEIRQYAYMKSSVDGRKEYYRCNRCLRAKRKSGSAKGAQASIIVYDGEIIGDKPPEHHADCEPVSYEEIASITSQRESRAFEREENEQVRQVLRNRQLLLKQTESLEPPQLSPIEGDELAEFDDESNGTGFVEPQRQAGEDKKKRMERILSAVLLLLDELDG
;
A
#
# COMPACT_ATOMS: atom_id res chain seq x y z
N MET A 1 -4.12 -26.58 17.59
CA MET A 1 -5.12 -25.68 16.99
C MET A 1 -5.30 -26.04 15.55
N GLY A 2 -6.48 -26.54 15.20
CA GLY A 2 -6.89 -26.77 13.82
C GLY A 2 -7.64 -25.55 13.26
N VAL A 3 -8.13 -25.71 12.02
CA VAL A 3 -9.02 -24.73 11.37
C VAL A 3 -10.34 -24.64 12.14
N LEU A 4 -10.71 -23.43 12.53
CA LEU A 4 -11.96 -23.15 13.20
C LEU A 4 -13.08 -23.05 12.14
N LYS A 5 -13.84 -24.13 11.99
CA LYS A 5 -14.96 -24.20 11.04
C LYS A 5 -16.14 -23.32 11.50
N GLY A 6 -16.95 -22.89 10.54
CA GLY A 6 -18.15 -22.09 10.79
C GLY A 6 -17.89 -20.58 10.86
N PHE A 7 -16.70 -20.13 10.46
CA PHE A 7 -16.38 -18.73 10.31
C PHE A 7 -15.78 -18.48 8.93
N THR A 8 -16.36 -17.53 8.21
CA THR A 8 -15.89 -17.14 6.88
C THR A 8 -15.23 -15.77 6.95
N ILE A 9 -13.99 -15.66 6.48
CA ILE A 9 -13.36 -14.36 6.23
C ILE A 9 -14.02 -13.77 4.98
N MET A 10 -14.74 -12.66 5.15
CA MET A 10 -15.42 -12.00 4.05
C MET A 10 -14.49 -11.10 3.25
N GLN A 11 -13.69 -10.29 3.94
CA GLN A 11 -12.84 -9.28 3.31
C GLN A 11 -11.78 -8.75 4.28
N ARG A 12 -10.67 -8.27 3.71
CA ARG A 12 -9.70 -7.39 4.38
C ARG A 12 -10.02 -5.96 3.99
N ALA A 13 -10.16 -5.08 4.97
CA ALA A 13 -10.63 -3.71 4.77
C ALA A 13 -9.70 -2.67 5.41
N LEU A 14 -9.83 -1.43 4.95
CA LEU A 14 -9.12 -0.29 5.51
C LEU A 14 -9.69 0.10 6.88
N SER A 15 -8.81 0.46 7.81
CA SER A 15 -9.18 1.09 9.08
C SER A 15 -9.55 2.56 8.92
N SER A 16 -9.99 3.23 9.99
CA SER A 16 -10.23 4.68 9.97
C SER A 16 -9.00 5.53 9.68
N ARG A 17 -7.80 4.94 9.79
CA ARG A 17 -6.53 5.54 9.40
C ARG A 17 -6.09 5.17 7.98
N TYR A 18 -6.96 4.50 7.21
CA TYR A 18 -6.71 4.04 5.84
C TYR A 18 -5.57 3.02 5.72
N ASN A 19 -5.26 2.31 6.81
CA ASN A 19 -4.36 1.16 6.79
C ASN A 19 -5.15 -0.12 6.56
N ALA A 20 -4.67 -1.03 5.69
CA ALA A 20 -5.24 -2.36 5.46
C ALA A 20 -5.06 -3.27 6.68
N SER A 21 -5.87 -3.03 7.70
CA SER A 21 -5.67 -3.57 9.04
C SER A 21 -6.96 -4.04 9.71
N LEU A 22 -8.05 -4.17 8.96
CA LEU A 22 -9.31 -4.76 9.43
C LEU A 22 -9.58 -6.07 8.69
N LEU A 23 -10.10 -7.04 9.43
CA LEU A 23 -10.57 -8.32 8.93
C LEU A 23 -12.05 -8.45 9.26
N THR A 24 -12.89 -8.59 8.25
CA THR A 24 -14.33 -8.81 8.40
C THR A 24 -14.60 -10.32 8.37
N VAL A 25 -15.26 -10.83 9.40
CA VAL A 25 -15.55 -12.26 9.56
C VAL A 25 -17.04 -12.43 9.80
N MET A 26 -17.63 -13.41 9.13
CA MET A 26 -19.01 -13.86 9.35
C MET A 26 -19.01 -15.16 10.15
N ASP A 27 -19.90 -15.27 11.12
CA ASP A 27 -20.29 -16.55 11.71
C ASP A 27 -21.31 -17.23 10.77
N ASP A 28 -20.98 -18.41 10.25
CA ASP A 28 -21.79 -19.08 9.25
C ASP A 28 -23.13 -19.56 9.79
N LYS A 29 -23.24 -19.80 11.10
CA LYS A 29 -24.45 -20.29 11.76
C LYS A 29 -25.42 -19.15 12.06
N THR A 30 -24.92 -18.07 12.66
CA THR A 30 -25.76 -16.94 13.08
C THR A 30 -25.90 -15.87 12.00
N LYS A 31 -25.05 -15.90 10.97
CA LYS A 31 -24.89 -14.86 9.95
C LYS A 31 -24.47 -13.50 10.53
N GLU A 32 -23.99 -13.49 11.77
CA GLU A 32 -23.46 -12.28 12.40
C GLU A 32 -22.11 -11.91 11.81
N ILE A 33 -21.93 -10.63 11.50
CA ILE A 33 -20.68 -10.10 10.94
C ILE A 33 -19.96 -9.28 12.00
N ARG A 34 -18.64 -9.51 12.15
CA ARG A 34 -17.79 -8.78 13.10
C ARG A 34 -16.48 -8.37 12.45
N GLN A 35 -15.98 -7.19 12.82
CA GLN A 35 -14.69 -6.69 12.39
C GLN A 35 -13.63 -6.85 13.47
N TYR A 36 -12.48 -7.36 13.05
CA TYR A 36 -11.30 -7.54 13.87
C TYR A 36 -10.17 -6.65 13.37
N ALA A 37 -9.52 -5.94 14.29
CA ALA A 37 -8.36 -5.11 13.99
C ALA A 37 -7.08 -5.92 14.15
N TYR A 38 -6.20 -5.79 13.17
CA TYR A 38 -4.86 -6.36 13.18
C TYR A 38 -4.08 -5.88 14.41
N MET A 39 -3.30 -6.79 14.99
CA MET A 39 -2.41 -6.50 16.12
C MET A 39 -0.95 -6.69 15.73
N LYS A 40 -0.61 -7.92 15.32
CA LYS A 40 0.76 -8.34 15.00
C LYS A 40 0.72 -9.60 14.16
N SER A 41 1.86 -9.92 13.55
CA SER A 41 2.11 -11.20 12.90
C SER A 41 3.25 -11.94 13.58
N SER A 42 3.38 -13.23 13.29
CA SER A 42 4.59 -13.99 13.56
C SER A 42 5.75 -13.52 12.68
N VAL A 43 6.97 -13.92 13.05
CA VAL A 43 8.20 -13.57 12.32
C VAL A 43 8.19 -14.08 10.88
N ASP A 44 7.60 -15.27 10.64
CA ASP A 44 7.43 -15.86 9.31
C ASP A 44 6.24 -15.26 8.53
N GLY A 45 5.46 -14.35 9.13
CA GLY A 45 4.29 -13.71 8.52
C GLY A 45 3.06 -14.61 8.34
N ARG A 46 3.16 -15.89 8.65
CA ARG A 46 2.08 -16.88 8.41
C ARG A 46 0.94 -16.79 9.42
N LYS A 47 1.25 -16.38 10.67
CA LYS A 47 0.26 -16.15 11.72
C LYS A 47 -0.02 -14.67 11.85
N GLU A 48 -1.27 -14.30 11.79
CA GLU A 48 -1.76 -12.95 12.05
C GLU A 48 -2.72 -12.97 13.23
N TYR A 49 -2.51 -12.05 14.17
CA TYR A 49 -3.31 -11.92 15.38
C TYR A 49 -4.24 -10.72 15.24
N TYR A 50 -5.53 -10.94 15.49
CA TYR A 50 -6.54 -9.89 15.44
C TYR A 50 -7.36 -9.83 16.72
N ARG A 51 -7.87 -8.64 17.04
CA ARG A 51 -8.80 -8.41 18.16
C ARG A 51 -10.08 -7.77 17.67
N CYS A 52 -11.22 -8.10 18.26
CA CYS A 52 -12.49 -7.48 17.88
C CYS A 52 -12.47 -5.97 18.13
N ASN A 53 -12.83 -5.18 17.11
CA ASN A 53 -12.83 -3.72 17.19
C ASN A 53 -13.93 -3.22 18.15
N ARG A 54 -15.12 -3.81 18.09
CA ARG A 54 -16.26 -3.42 18.94
C ARG A 54 -16.06 -3.83 20.40
N CYS A 55 -15.45 -4.99 20.71
CA CYS A 55 -15.11 -5.33 22.11
C CYS A 55 -14.21 -4.28 22.76
N LEU A 56 -13.24 -3.73 22.01
CA LEU A 56 -12.37 -2.66 22.52
C LEU A 56 -13.18 -1.38 22.85
N ARG A 57 -14.18 -1.06 22.04
CA ARG A 57 -15.07 0.10 22.28
C ARG A 57 -15.99 -0.15 23.48
N ALA A 58 -16.61 -1.32 23.55
CA ALA A 58 -17.47 -1.73 24.66
C ALA A 58 -16.73 -1.64 26.00
N LYS A 59 -15.52 -2.20 26.06
CA LYS A 59 -14.66 -2.16 27.26
C LYS A 59 -14.31 -0.74 27.71
N ARG A 60 -14.07 0.17 26.75
CA ARG A 60 -13.81 1.58 27.06
C ARG A 60 -15.05 2.30 27.59
N LYS A 61 -16.24 1.98 27.06
CA LYS A 61 -17.50 2.61 27.44
C LYS A 61 -17.97 2.16 28.82
N SER A 62 -17.85 0.88 29.13
CA SER A 62 -18.31 0.32 30.41
C SER A 62 -17.41 0.67 31.59
N GLY A 63 -16.21 1.23 31.36
CA GLY A 63 -15.22 1.51 32.40
C GLY A 63 -14.66 0.25 33.09
N SER A 64 -15.15 -0.93 32.71
CA SER A 64 -14.76 -2.20 33.30
C SER A 64 -13.54 -2.75 32.58
N ALA A 65 -12.41 -2.83 33.29
CA ALA A 65 -11.27 -3.63 32.83
C ALA A 65 -11.63 -5.13 32.69
N LYS A 66 -12.73 -5.56 33.32
CA LYS A 66 -13.27 -6.92 33.29
C LYS A 66 -14.27 -7.05 32.14
N GLY A 67 -13.95 -7.95 31.20
CA GLY A 67 -14.77 -8.26 30.04
C GLY A 67 -13.93 -8.91 28.96
N ALA A 68 -14.45 -9.98 28.35
CA ALA A 68 -13.76 -10.70 27.30
C ALA A 68 -13.46 -9.77 26.11
N GLN A 69 -12.20 -9.74 25.67
CA GLN A 69 -11.84 -9.15 24.39
C GLN A 69 -11.58 -10.28 23.42
N ALA A 70 -12.57 -10.54 22.56
CA ALA A 70 -12.44 -11.53 21.51
C ALA A 70 -11.19 -11.27 20.67
N SER A 71 -10.41 -12.32 20.46
CA SER A 71 -9.28 -12.34 19.55
C SER A 71 -9.36 -13.58 18.70
N ILE A 72 -8.87 -13.47 17.47
CA ILE A 72 -8.79 -14.57 16.51
C ILE A 72 -7.37 -14.62 15.96
N ILE A 73 -6.97 -15.81 15.53
CA ILE A 73 -5.70 -16.04 14.88
C ILE A 73 -6.00 -16.53 13.46
N VAL A 74 -5.37 -15.91 12.49
CA VAL A 74 -5.39 -16.36 11.10
C VAL A 74 -4.04 -17.01 10.80
N TYR A 75 -4.06 -18.22 10.25
CA TYR A 75 -2.89 -18.94 9.79
C TYR A 75 -3.05 -19.22 8.30
N ASP A 76 -2.13 -18.71 7.47
CA ASP A 76 -2.15 -18.90 6.00
C ASP A 76 -3.53 -18.64 5.37
N GLY A 77 -4.23 -17.61 5.86
CA GLY A 77 -5.54 -17.20 5.35
C GLY A 77 -6.75 -17.87 6.01
N GLU A 78 -6.55 -18.83 6.92
CA GLU A 78 -7.63 -19.54 7.61
C GLU A 78 -7.71 -19.16 9.09
N ILE A 79 -8.92 -19.04 9.64
CA ILE A 79 -9.09 -18.83 11.09
C ILE A 79 -8.78 -20.14 11.80
N ILE A 80 -7.86 -20.10 12.77
CA ILE A 80 -7.51 -21.25 13.59
C ILE A 80 -7.92 -21.03 15.05
N GLY A 81 -8.31 -22.11 15.72
CA GLY A 81 -8.73 -22.06 17.11
C GLY A 81 -9.51 -23.30 17.53
N ASP A 82 -9.54 -23.56 18.83
CA ASP A 82 -10.23 -24.73 19.37
C ASP A 82 -11.69 -24.42 19.75
N LYS A 83 -12.04 -23.14 19.95
CA LYS A 83 -13.38 -22.67 20.32
C LYS A 83 -13.71 -21.34 19.63
N PRO A 84 -15.00 -21.06 19.39
CA PRO A 84 -15.47 -19.74 18.96
C PRO A 84 -14.96 -18.61 19.87
N PRO A 85 -14.67 -17.43 19.31
CA PRO A 85 -14.19 -16.30 20.10
C PRO A 85 -15.29 -15.79 21.03
N GLU A 86 -14.99 -15.68 22.32
CA GLU A 86 -15.90 -15.11 23.31
C GLU A 86 -15.83 -13.58 23.29
N HIS A 87 -16.96 -12.94 22.99
CA HIS A 87 -17.08 -11.49 22.91
C HIS A 87 -17.55 -10.88 24.23
N HIS A 88 -17.21 -9.60 24.44
CA HIS A 88 -17.83 -8.78 25.48
C HIS A 88 -19.37 -8.77 25.32
N ALA A 89 -20.12 -8.75 26.43
CA ALA A 89 -21.59 -8.77 26.43
C ALA A 89 -22.20 -7.66 25.55
N ASP A 90 -21.73 -6.42 25.73
CA ASP A 90 -22.17 -5.27 24.90
C ASP A 90 -21.56 -5.24 23.47
N CYS A 91 -20.89 -6.30 23.03
CA CYS A 91 -20.35 -6.36 21.67
C CYS A 91 -21.42 -6.85 20.70
N GLU A 92 -22.08 -5.90 20.04
CA GLU A 92 -23.07 -6.22 19.02
C GLU A 92 -22.43 -6.48 17.64
N PRO A 93 -22.97 -7.41 16.84
CA PRO A 93 -22.64 -7.58 15.42
C PRO A 93 -22.87 -6.31 14.62
N VAL A 94 -22.29 -6.29 13.42
CA VAL A 94 -22.47 -5.21 12.43
C VAL A 94 -23.29 -5.75 11.27
N SER A 95 -24.20 -4.94 10.71
CA SER A 95 -24.91 -5.32 9.50
C SER A 95 -23.96 -5.30 8.30
N TYR A 96 -24.25 -6.13 7.29
CA TYR A 96 -23.48 -6.13 6.04
C TYR A 96 -23.48 -4.75 5.37
N GLU A 97 -24.63 -4.08 5.35
CA GLU A 97 -24.81 -2.75 4.75
C GLU A 97 -23.91 -1.69 5.41
N GLU A 98 -23.82 -1.67 6.74
CA GLU A 98 -22.95 -0.76 7.48
C GLU A 98 -21.47 -1.03 7.12
N ILE A 99 -21.07 -2.31 7.04
CA ILE A 99 -19.71 -2.69 6.67
C ILE A 99 -19.38 -2.28 5.24
N ALA A 100 -20.26 -2.55 4.28
CA ALA A 100 -20.07 -2.22 2.88
C ALA A 100 -19.93 -0.71 2.68
N SER A 101 -20.85 0.07 3.28
CA SER A 101 -20.83 1.54 3.21
C SER A 101 -19.54 2.13 3.80
N ILE A 102 -19.14 1.67 5.00
CA ILE A 102 -17.92 2.15 5.66
C ILE A 102 -16.67 1.79 4.84
N THR A 103 -16.63 0.58 4.27
CA THR A 103 -15.49 0.10 3.49
C THR A 103 -15.33 0.91 2.21
N SER A 104 -16.41 1.06 1.44
CA SER A 104 -16.42 1.88 0.23
C SER A 104 -16.00 3.33 0.50
N GLN A 105 -16.55 3.98 1.53
CA GLN A 105 -16.15 5.35 1.89
C GLN A 105 -14.66 5.47 2.23
N ARG A 106 -14.08 4.45 2.88
CA ARG A 106 -12.66 4.46 3.23
C ARG A 106 -11.79 4.25 2.02
N GLU A 107 -12.20 3.38 1.10
CA GLU A 107 -11.49 3.14 -0.16
C GLU A 107 -11.50 4.38 -1.06
N SER A 108 -12.65 5.03 -1.26
CA SER A 108 -12.73 6.27 -2.03
C SER A 108 -11.81 7.36 -1.45
N ARG A 109 -11.84 7.55 -0.13
CA ARG A 109 -10.97 8.54 0.52
C ARG A 109 -9.48 8.16 0.49
N ALA A 110 -9.16 6.87 0.49
CA ALA A 110 -7.79 6.41 0.35
C ALA A 110 -7.27 6.68 -1.06
N PHE A 111 -8.09 6.41 -2.07
CA PHE A 111 -7.81 6.71 -3.47
C PHE A 111 -7.57 8.20 -3.70
N GLU A 112 -8.48 9.07 -3.24
CA GLU A 112 -8.32 10.53 -3.33
C GLU A 112 -7.02 11.01 -2.65
N ARG A 113 -6.63 10.41 -1.52
CA ARG A 113 -5.38 10.77 -0.82
C ARG A 113 -4.16 10.39 -1.63
N GLU A 114 -4.18 9.23 -2.25
CA GLU A 114 -3.09 8.75 -3.10
C GLU A 114 -2.93 9.64 -4.34
N GLU A 115 -4.04 9.93 -5.04
CA GLU A 115 -4.05 10.84 -6.19
C GLU A 115 -3.50 12.23 -5.82
N ASN A 116 -3.97 12.81 -4.73
CA ASN A 116 -3.48 14.10 -4.25
C ASN A 116 -1.98 14.09 -3.92
N GLU A 117 -1.46 12.99 -3.38
CA GLU A 117 -0.03 12.87 -3.09
C GLU A 117 0.80 12.75 -4.38
N GLN A 118 0.31 12.03 -5.38
CA GLN A 118 0.94 11.97 -6.70
C GLN A 118 1.01 13.36 -7.35
N VAL A 119 -0.09 14.13 -7.30
CA VAL A 119 -0.11 15.52 -7.81
C VAL A 119 0.91 16.39 -7.07
N ARG A 120 0.96 16.32 -5.74
CA ARG A 120 1.98 17.05 -4.95
C ARG A 120 3.39 16.64 -5.32
N GLN A 121 3.63 15.35 -5.54
CA GLN A 121 4.93 14.85 -5.96
C GLN A 121 5.34 15.39 -7.33
N VAL A 122 4.44 15.42 -8.31
CA VAL A 122 4.69 16.01 -9.63
C VAL A 122 5.03 17.49 -9.51
N LEU A 123 4.28 18.25 -8.71
CA LEU A 123 4.54 19.67 -8.49
C LEU A 123 5.91 19.92 -7.82
N ARG A 124 6.27 19.10 -6.82
CA ARG A 124 7.60 19.14 -6.19
C ARG A 124 8.72 18.85 -7.19
N ASN A 125 8.57 17.81 -8.01
CA ASN A 125 9.55 17.44 -9.03
C ASN A 125 9.72 18.55 -10.07
N ARG A 126 8.62 19.14 -10.55
CA ARG A 126 8.65 20.28 -11.47
C ARG A 126 9.40 21.46 -10.89
N GLN A 127 9.17 21.78 -9.61
CA GLN A 127 9.86 22.89 -8.95
C GLN A 127 11.38 22.63 -8.81
N LEU A 128 11.79 21.39 -8.55
CA LEU A 128 13.21 21.02 -8.51
C LEU A 128 13.88 21.16 -9.88
N LEU A 129 13.21 20.75 -10.96
CA LEU A 129 13.72 20.91 -12.32
C LEU A 129 13.92 22.39 -12.67
N LEU A 130 12.95 23.26 -12.35
CA LEU A 130 13.07 24.69 -12.61
C LEU A 130 14.27 25.32 -11.88
N LYS A 131 14.49 24.96 -10.61
CA LYS A 131 15.65 25.45 -9.85
C LYS A 131 16.99 24.99 -10.42
N GLN A 132 17.06 23.78 -10.99
CA GLN A 132 18.27 23.30 -11.66
C GLN A 132 18.55 24.08 -12.95
N THR A 133 17.51 24.39 -13.73
CA THR A 133 17.65 25.17 -14.97
C THR A 133 17.96 26.64 -14.72
N GLU A 134 17.55 27.21 -13.59
CA GLU A 134 17.85 28.60 -13.20
C GLU A 134 19.29 28.77 -12.69
N SER A 135 19.91 27.70 -12.18
CA SER A 135 21.31 27.68 -11.75
C SER A 135 22.32 27.47 -12.89
N LEU A 136 21.84 27.19 -14.11
CA LEU A 136 22.66 27.23 -15.32
C LEU A 136 22.59 28.67 -15.86
N GLU A 137 23.53 29.53 -15.43
CA GLU A 137 23.72 30.81 -16.11
C GLU A 137 23.86 30.55 -17.62
N PRO A 138 23.18 31.32 -18.49
CA PRO A 138 23.41 31.23 -19.92
C PRO A 138 24.91 31.43 -20.18
N PRO A 139 25.53 30.67 -21.10
CA PRO A 139 26.93 30.90 -21.44
C PRO A 139 27.08 32.38 -21.79
N GLN A 140 27.90 33.10 -21.01
CA GLN A 140 28.28 34.47 -21.33
C GLN A 140 28.95 34.38 -22.71
N LEU A 141 28.23 34.72 -23.77
CA LEU A 141 28.80 34.91 -25.08
C LEU A 141 29.63 36.19 -24.98
N SER A 142 30.90 36.04 -24.59
CA SER A 142 31.89 37.09 -24.75
C SER A 142 31.91 37.47 -26.23
N PRO A 143 31.90 38.77 -26.59
CA PRO A 143 32.09 39.19 -27.97
C PRO A 143 33.39 38.59 -28.50
N ILE A 144 33.29 37.77 -29.53
CA ILE A 144 34.44 37.29 -30.29
C ILE A 144 34.90 38.48 -31.12
N GLU A 145 35.80 39.30 -30.56
CA GLU A 145 36.68 40.12 -31.36
C GLU A 145 37.66 39.16 -32.06
N GLY A 146 37.67 39.22 -33.39
CA GLY A 146 38.54 38.38 -34.19
C GLY A 146 40.00 38.75 -34.00
N ASP A 147 40.87 37.75 -33.93
CA ASP A 147 41.96 37.65 -34.90
C ASP A 147 42.59 36.25 -34.92
N GLU A 148 43.16 35.96 -36.07
CA GLU A 148 44.16 34.95 -36.42
C GLU A 148 43.90 33.44 -36.25
N LEU A 149 43.88 32.81 -37.43
CA LEU A 149 44.07 31.39 -37.68
C LEU A 149 45.45 30.94 -37.16
N ALA A 150 45.46 30.00 -36.23
CA ALA A 150 46.59 29.10 -36.04
C ALA A 150 46.10 27.67 -36.27
N GLU A 151 46.51 27.08 -37.39
CA GLU A 151 46.63 25.64 -37.57
C GLU A 151 47.47 25.03 -36.42
N PHE A 152 47.17 23.80 -36.01
CA PHE A 152 48.09 22.67 -35.80
C PHE A 152 47.47 21.59 -34.90
N ASP A 153 47.13 20.48 -35.58
CA ASP A 153 47.26 19.05 -35.27
C ASP A 153 46.58 18.31 -34.09
N ASP A 154 46.00 17.16 -34.50
CA ASP A 154 45.46 16.00 -33.78
C ASP A 154 46.35 15.44 -32.66
N GLU A 155 45.77 15.07 -31.51
CA GLU A 155 45.57 13.65 -31.15
C GLU A 155 44.77 13.47 -29.84
N SER A 156 43.87 12.49 -29.90
CA SER A 156 42.95 12.02 -28.86
C SER A 156 43.66 11.24 -27.75
N ASN A 157 43.25 11.42 -26.49
CA ASN A 157 43.00 10.28 -25.60
C ASN A 157 42.06 10.64 -24.44
N GLY A 158 40.91 9.96 -24.41
CA GLY A 158 39.88 10.12 -23.40
C GLY A 158 39.83 8.98 -22.37
N THR A 159 39.02 9.27 -21.35
CA THR A 159 38.19 8.37 -20.51
C THR A 159 38.73 7.87 -19.17
N GLY A 160 37.88 8.03 -18.14
CA GLY A 160 37.96 7.26 -16.90
C GLY A 160 37.25 7.84 -15.67
N PHE A 161 35.98 8.25 -15.74
CA PHE A 161 35.12 8.33 -14.55
C PHE A 161 33.83 7.57 -14.79
N VAL A 162 33.60 6.53 -13.99
CA VAL A 162 32.52 5.55 -14.12
C VAL A 162 31.30 6.04 -13.35
N GLU A 163 30.16 6.08 -14.05
CA GLU A 163 28.86 6.58 -13.58
C GLU A 163 27.95 5.43 -13.12
N PRO A 164 27.51 5.36 -11.85
CA PRO A 164 26.68 4.25 -11.34
C PRO A 164 25.18 4.34 -11.70
N GLN A 165 24.72 5.33 -12.48
CA GLN A 165 23.30 5.65 -12.60
C GLN A 165 22.52 4.92 -13.70
N ARG A 166 23.19 4.21 -14.63
CA ARG A 166 22.51 3.61 -15.80
C ARG A 166 21.79 2.28 -15.50
N GLN A 167 22.21 1.52 -14.49
CA GLN A 167 21.65 0.18 -14.22
C GLN A 167 20.20 0.21 -13.70
N ALA A 168 19.86 1.17 -12.83
CA ALA A 168 18.55 1.21 -12.16
C ALA A 168 17.38 1.64 -13.07
N GLY A 169 17.68 2.34 -14.18
CA GLY A 169 16.68 2.74 -15.17
C GLY A 169 16.23 1.59 -16.06
N GLU A 170 17.17 0.72 -16.45
CA GLU A 170 16.90 -0.42 -17.32
C GLU A 170 16.06 -1.50 -16.62
N ASP A 171 16.29 -1.74 -15.34
CA ASP A 171 15.51 -2.73 -14.56
C ASP A 171 14.05 -2.31 -14.37
N LYS A 172 13.79 -1.01 -14.21
CA LYS A 172 12.42 -0.47 -14.15
C LYS A 172 11.71 -0.60 -15.50
N LYS A 173 12.42 -0.33 -16.60
CA LYS A 173 11.89 -0.48 -17.95
C LYS A 173 11.54 -1.93 -18.27
N LYS A 174 12.42 -2.88 -17.94
CA LYS A 174 12.18 -4.33 -18.09
C LYS A 174 11.01 -4.83 -17.23
N ARG A 175 10.85 -4.30 -16.01
CA ARG A 175 9.70 -4.65 -15.15
C ARG A 175 8.38 -4.14 -15.72
N MET A 176 8.39 -2.93 -16.28
CA MET A 176 7.20 -2.32 -16.89
C MET A 176 6.80 -3.04 -18.19
N GLU A 177 7.76 -3.42 -19.03
CA GLU A 177 7.52 -4.22 -20.24
C GLU A 177 6.91 -5.60 -19.91
N ARG A 178 7.35 -6.26 -18.83
CA ARG A 178 6.76 -7.54 -18.38
C ARG A 178 5.31 -7.38 -17.91
N ILE A 179 4.99 -6.30 -17.22
CA ILE A 179 3.63 -6.03 -16.74
C ILE A 179 2.71 -5.73 -17.93
N LEU A 180 3.15 -4.89 -18.87
CA LEU A 180 2.37 -4.58 -20.07
C LEU A 180 2.13 -5.82 -20.93
N SER A 181 3.14 -6.68 -21.09
CA SER A 181 2.97 -7.94 -21.83
C SER A 181 1.99 -8.90 -21.15
N ALA A 182 2.01 -9.01 -19.82
CA ALA A 182 1.05 -9.85 -19.09
C ALA A 182 -0.39 -9.31 -19.17
N VAL A 183 -0.56 -7.98 -19.15
CA VAL A 183 -1.88 -7.35 -19.30
C VAL A 183 -2.44 -7.57 -20.70
N LEU A 184 -1.61 -7.47 -21.75
CA LEU A 184 -2.06 -7.74 -23.12
C LEU A 184 -2.49 -9.20 -23.31
N LEU A 185 -1.75 -10.16 -22.74
CA LEU A 185 -2.14 -11.57 -22.79
C LEU A 185 -3.49 -11.84 -22.09
N LEU A 186 -3.78 -11.14 -20.99
CA LEU A 186 -5.06 -11.27 -20.28
C LEU A 186 -6.21 -10.59 -21.02
N LEU A 187 -5.95 -9.60 -21.86
CA LEU A 187 -6.97 -8.95 -22.68
C LEU A 187 -7.31 -9.82 -23.90
N ASP A 188 -6.33 -10.49 -24.50
CA ASP A 188 -6.55 -11.43 -25.61
C ASP A 188 -7.36 -12.67 -25.19
N GLU A 189 -7.34 -13.07 -23.91
CA GLU A 189 -8.17 -14.15 -23.35
C GLU A 189 -9.63 -13.73 -23.08
N LEU A 190 -9.93 -12.42 -23.07
CA LEU A 190 -11.28 -11.90 -22.80
C LEU A 190 -12.08 -11.58 -24.07
N ASP A 191 -11.40 -11.48 -25.22
CA ASP A 191 -12.01 -11.23 -26.54
C ASP A 191 -12.16 -12.52 -27.39
N GLY A 192 -11.95 -13.70 -26.79
CA GLY A 192 -12.10 -15.03 -27.41
C GLY A 192 -13.35 -15.80 -26.98
#